data_AF-A0A950Y3G8-F1
#
_entry.id   AF-A0A950Y3G8-F1
#
_cell.length_a   1.000
_cell.length_b   1.000
_cell.length_c   1.000
_cell.angle_alpha   90.00
_cell.angle_beta   90.00
_cell.angle_gamma   90.00
#
_symmetry.space_group_name_H-M   'P 1'
#
loop_
_entity.id
_entity.type
_entity.pdbx_description
1 polymer ?
#
loop_
_entity_poly.entity_id
_entity_poly.type
_entity_poly.pdbx_seq_one_letter_code
_entity_poly.pdbx_strand_id
1 'polypeptide(L)'
;AFGQPGLHVIDGSVMPANPGVNPSLMITALAERAMSLWPNKGDADTRPPLESGYQRVDPVMPHRPFVPVGAPGELRLNAKKSEIIPDYPY
;
A
#
# COMPACT_ATOMS: atom_id res chain seq x y z
N ALA A 1 -12.34 5.48 9.50
CA ALA A 1 -13.78 5.19 9.60
C ALA A 1 -14.55 6.40 9.09
N PHE A 2 -15.68 6.20 8.40
CA PHE A 2 -16.45 7.33 7.87
C PHE A 2 -16.86 8.29 9.01
N GLY A 3 -16.66 9.59 8.81
CA GLY A 3 -16.98 10.63 9.80
C GLY A 3 -16.07 10.73 11.04
N GLN A 4 -14.96 10.00 11.12
CA GLN A 4 -14.01 10.08 12.26
C GLN A 4 -12.62 10.57 11.79
N PRO A 5 -12.33 11.88 11.90
CA PRO A 5 -11.06 12.46 11.47
C PRO A 5 -9.86 11.81 12.16
N GLY A 6 -8.82 11.48 11.39
CA GLY A 6 -7.58 10.87 11.90
C GLY A 6 -7.68 9.38 12.26
N LEU A 7 -8.87 8.77 12.26
CA LEU A 7 -9.05 7.35 12.55
C LEU A 7 -9.02 6.50 11.28
N HIS A 8 -8.06 5.59 11.21
CA HIS A 8 -7.87 4.66 10.11
C HIS A 8 -7.93 3.20 10.60
N VAL A 9 -8.47 2.31 9.76
CA VAL A 9 -8.55 0.87 10.03
C VAL A 9 -7.82 0.16 8.89
N ILE A 10 -6.91 -0.74 9.23
CA ILE A 10 -6.05 -1.46 8.28
C ILE A 10 -5.91 -2.89 8.80
N ASP A 11 -6.90 -3.72 8.53
CA ASP A 11 -6.97 -5.12 8.97
C ASP A 11 -7.94 -5.92 8.06
N GLY A 12 -8.30 -7.15 8.46
CA GLY A 12 -9.23 -7.98 7.70
C GLY A 12 -10.67 -7.44 7.61
N SER A 13 -11.08 -6.50 8.48
CA SER A 13 -12.45 -5.94 8.48
C SER A 13 -12.72 -5.03 7.28
N VAL A 14 -11.67 -4.53 6.63
CA VAL A 14 -11.79 -3.67 5.43
C VAL A 14 -11.91 -4.47 4.13
N MET A 15 -11.77 -5.81 4.19
CA MET A 15 -11.95 -6.64 3.00
C MET A 15 -13.42 -6.65 2.57
N PRO A 16 -13.74 -6.45 1.28
CA PRO A 16 -15.13 -6.37 0.82
C PRO A 16 -15.85 -7.73 0.85
N ALA A 17 -15.09 -8.83 0.84
CA ALA A 17 -15.59 -10.19 0.92
C ALA A 17 -14.48 -11.14 1.41
N ASN A 18 -14.87 -12.34 1.86
CA ASN A 18 -13.94 -13.40 2.18
C ASN A 18 -13.41 -14.06 0.89
N PRO A 19 -12.08 -14.16 0.68
CA PRO A 19 -11.51 -14.79 -0.51
C PRO A 19 -11.69 -16.32 -0.59
N GLY A 20 -12.23 -16.97 0.44
CA GLY A 20 -12.45 -18.43 0.47
C GLY A 20 -11.17 -19.25 0.72
N VAL A 21 -10.05 -18.58 0.94
CA VAL A 21 -8.73 -19.14 1.30
C VAL A 21 -8.14 -18.35 2.47
N ASN A 22 -6.95 -18.70 2.94
CA ASN A 22 -6.26 -17.93 3.98
C ASN A 22 -6.07 -16.45 3.53
N PRO A 23 -6.60 -15.46 4.27
CA PRO A 23 -6.58 -14.06 3.86
C PRO A 23 -5.27 -13.33 4.19
N SER A 24 -4.29 -13.96 4.85
CA SER A 24 -3.09 -13.29 5.36
C SER A 24 -2.34 -12.46 4.32
N LEU A 25 -2.14 -12.98 3.11
CA LEU A 25 -1.44 -12.25 2.05
C LEU A 25 -2.29 -11.11 1.46
N MET A 26 -3.61 -11.26 1.41
CA MET A 26 -4.49 -10.19 0.94
C MET A 26 -4.54 -9.03 1.94
N ILE A 27 -4.61 -9.35 3.23
CA ILE A 27 -4.53 -8.34 4.31
C ILE A 27 -3.18 -7.62 4.25
N THR A 28 -2.09 -8.36 4.10
CA THR A 28 -0.73 -7.79 3.98
C THR A 28 -0.64 -6.84 2.79
N ALA A 29 -1.08 -7.27 1.60
CA ALA A 29 -1.05 -6.44 0.40
C ALA A 29 -1.91 -5.17 0.52
N LEU A 30 -3.09 -5.26 1.15
CA LEU A 30 -3.94 -4.09 1.40
C LEU A 30 -3.31 -3.12 2.41
N ALA A 31 -2.67 -3.64 3.46
CA ALA A 31 -1.95 -2.84 4.45
C ALA A 31 -0.75 -2.12 3.83
N GLU A 32 0.08 -2.84 3.05
CA GLU A 32 1.21 -2.27 2.32
C GLU A 32 0.75 -1.18 1.35
N ARG A 33 -0.31 -1.47 0.58
CA ARG A 33 -0.92 -0.48 -0.32
C ARG A 33 -1.37 0.77 0.45
N ALA A 34 -2.09 0.62 1.55
CA ALA A 34 -2.54 1.75 2.36
C ALA A 34 -1.34 2.58 2.86
N MET A 35 -0.33 1.94 3.44
CA MET A 35 0.85 2.62 3.97
C MET A 35 1.69 3.30 2.89
N SER A 36 1.75 2.75 1.67
CA SER A 36 2.43 3.41 0.54
C SER A 36 1.80 4.75 0.15
N LEU A 37 0.56 5.03 0.57
CA LEU A 37 -0.13 6.28 0.28
C LEU A 37 -0.06 7.29 1.45
N TRP A 38 0.55 6.91 2.58
CA TRP A 38 0.73 7.83 3.70
C TRP A 38 1.94 8.75 3.46
N PRO A 39 1.84 10.03 3.85
CA PRO A 39 3.00 10.92 3.82
C PRO A 39 4.07 10.45 4.81
N ASN A 40 5.34 10.81 4.57
CA ASN A 40 6.34 10.65 5.61
C ASN A 40 6.02 11.56 6.79
N LYS A 41 6.54 11.21 7.97
CA LYS A 41 6.39 12.03 9.17
C LYS A 41 6.98 13.43 8.92
N GLY A 42 6.12 14.44 8.99
CA GLY A 42 6.49 15.85 8.80
C GLY A 42 6.20 16.39 7.40
N ASP A 43 5.87 15.53 6.44
CA ASP A 43 5.43 15.95 5.11
C ASP A 43 3.97 16.39 5.13
N ALA A 44 3.60 17.20 4.14
CA ALA A 44 2.20 17.52 3.90
C ALA A 44 1.43 16.27 3.46
N ASP A 45 0.24 16.08 4.02
CA ASP A 45 -0.63 14.98 3.62
C ASP A 45 -1.29 15.31 2.27
N THR A 46 -0.95 14.54 1.24
CA THR A 46 -1.49 14.69 -0.12
C THR A 46 -2.74 13.84 -0.36
N ARG A 47 -3.17 13.05 0.63
CA ARG A 47 -4.35 12.20 0.49
C ARG A 47 -5.61 13.07 0.44
N PRO A 48 -6.64 12.66 -0.32
CA PRO A 48 -7.90 13.38 -0.37
C PRO A 48 -8.54 13.46 1.02
N PRO A 49 -9.15 14.59 1.40
CA PRO A 49 -9.84 14.71 2.67
C PRO A 49 -11.04 13.75 2.75
N LEU A 50 -11.59 13.57 3.95
CA LEU A 50 -12.87 12.87 4.10
C LEU A 50 -13.93 13.55 3.21
N GLU A 51 -14.90 12.77 2.71
CA GLU A 51 -15.99 13.21 1.82
C GLU A 51 -15.60 13.58 0.37
N SER A 52 -14.32 13.62 -0.02
CA SER A 52 -13.92 14.05 -1.39
C SER A 52 -14.13 13.00 -2.49
N GLY A 53 -14.79 11.88 -2.19
CA GLY A 53 -14.85 10.71 -3.06
C GLY A 53 -13.48 10.01 -3.20
N TYR A 54 -13.46 8.88 -3.91
CA TYR A 54 -12.21 8.16 -4.19
C TYR A 54 -11.39 8.89 -5.25
N GLN A 55 -10.13 9.19 -4.94
CA GLN A 55 -9.15 9.68 -5.90
C GLN A 55 -7.92 8.79 -5.86
N ARG A 56 -7.36 8.51 -7.04
CA ARG A 56 -6.12 7.75 -7.14
C ARG A 56 -4.96 8.70 -6.80
N VAL A 57 -4.12 8.28 -5.88
CA VAL A 57 -2.89 8.98 -5.49
C VAL A 57 -1.69 8.11 -5.80
N ASP A 58 -0.59 8.76 -6.13
CA ASP A 58 0.68 8.07 -6.34
C ASP A 58 1.27 7.62 -4.99
N PRO A 59 1.92 6.45 -4.95
CA PRO A 59 2.64 6.01 -3.76
C PRO A 59 3.84 6.92 -3.45
N VAL A 60 4.12 7.08 -2.15
CA VAL A 60 5.19 7.91 -1.62
C VAL A 60 6.38 7.04 -1.23
N MET A 61 7.58 7.41 -1.68
CA MET A 61 8.81 6.75 -1.22
C MET A 61 9.12 7.15 0.22
N PRO A 62 9.52 6.20 1.09
CA PRO A 62 9.94 6.53 2.44
C PRO A 62 11.27 7.30 2.41
N HIS A 63 11.39 8.35 3.24
CA HIS A 63 12.66 9.08 3.40
C HIS A 63 13.79 8.21 3.96
N ARG A 64 13.42 7.17 4.73
CA ARG A 64 14.34 6.24 5.38
C ARG A 64 13.82 4.81 5.15
N PRO A 65 14.07 4.21 3.97
CA PRO A 65 13.63 2.85 3.69
C PRO A 65 14.28 1.88 4.68
N PHE A 66 13.48 0.95 5.21
CA PHE A 66 13.98 -0.08 6.12
C PHE A 66 14.76 -1.17 5.38
N VAL A 67 14.28 -1.55 4.19
CA VAL A 67 14.97 -2.51 3.33
C VAL A 67 16.00 -1.79 2.48
N PRO A 68 17.29 -2.18 2.54
CA PRO A 68 18.34 -1.53 1.76
C PRO A 68 18.15 -1.68 0.24
N VAL A 69 18.75 -0.74 -0.50
CA VAL A 69 18.84 -0.79 -1.97
C VAL A 69 19.52 -2.08 -2.41
N GLY A 70 18.95 -2.77 -3.39
CA GLY A 70 19.43 -4.04 -3.95
C GLY A 70 19.08 -5.29 -3.15
N ALA A 71 18.45 -5.17 -1.97
CA ALA A 71 18.01 -6.34 -1.21
C ALA A 71 16.71 -6.93 -1.80
N PRO A 72 16.42 -8.24 -1.63
CA PRO A 72 15.24 -8.89 -2.22
C PRO A 72 13.87 -8.26 -1.91
N GLY A 73 13.77 -7.47 -0.83
CA GLY A 73 12.54 -6.77 -0.43
C GLY A 73 12.56 -5.26 -0.67
N GLU A 74 13.50 -4.73 -1.47
CA GLU A 74 13.57 -3.30 -1.76
C GLU A 74 12.26 -2.79 -2.39
N LEU A 75 11.71 -1.72 -1.83
CA LEU A 75 10.57 -1.02 -2.42
C LEU A 75 11.01 -0.31 -3.71
N ARG A 76 10.48 -0.76 -4.85
CA ARG A 76 10.77 -0.19 -6.18
C ARG A 76 9.48 0.24 -6.86
N LEU A 77 9.17 1.53 -6.84
CA LEU A 77 7.94 2.08 -7.46
C LEU A 77 8.00 2.15 -8.99
N ASN A 78 9.21 2.11 -9.56
CA ASN A 78 9.45 2.12 -11.01
C ASN A 78 9.69 0.72 -11.58
N ALA A 79 9.57 -0.34 -10.76
CA ALA A 79 9.81 -1.70 -11.20
C ALA A 79 8.79 -2.12 -12.28
N LYS A 80 9.30 -2.65 -13.38
CA LYS A 80 8.47 -3.21 -14.44
C LYS A 80 8.15 -4.67 -14.14
N LYS A 81 7.00 -5.14 -14.62
CA LYS A 81 6.60 -6.55 -14.48
C LYS A 81 7.72 -7.52 -14.91
N SER A 82 8.36 -7.24 -16.04
CA SER A 82 9.47 -8.06 -16.59
C SER A 82 10.72 -8.12 -15.72
N GLU A 83 10.89 -7.19 -14.78
CA GLU A 83 12.02 -7.15 -13.85
C GLU A 83 11.75 -7.93 -12.56
N ILE A 84 10.49 -8.26 -12.29
CA ILE A 84 10.02 -8.83 -11.02
C ILE A 84 9.47 -10.24 -11.20
N ILE A 85 8.65 -10.42 -12.24
CA ILE A 85 8.03 -11.70 -12.56
C ILE A 85 8.86 -12.29 -13.70
N PRO A 86 9.61 -13.38 -13.44
CA PRO A 86 10.32 -14.06 -14.51
C PRO A 86 9.33 -14.53 -15.58
N ASP A 87 9.68 -14.33 -16.85
CA ASP A 87 8.95 -14.91 -17.98
C ASP A 87 9.17 -16.43 -17.94
N TYR A 88 8.33 -17.15 -17.20
CA TYR A 88 8.34 -18.61 -17.19
C TYR A 88 7.69 -19.15 -18.47
N PRO A 89 8.26 -20.20 -19.08
CA PRO A 89 7.58 -20.99 -20.11
C PRO A 89 6.86 -22.16 -19.45
N TYR A 90 5.82 -21.94 -18.62
CA TYR A 90 4.79 -22.93 -18.28
C TYR A 90 3.49 -22.21 -17.90
#